data_AF-A0A814I8E5-F1
#
_entry.id   AF-A0A814I8E5-F1
#
_cell.length_a   1.000
_cell.length_b   1.000
_cell.length_c   1.000
_cell.angle_alpha   90.00
_cell.angle_beta   90.00
_cell.angle_gamma   90.00
#
_symmetry.space_group_name_H-M   'P 1'
#
loop_
_entity.id
_entity.type
_entity.pdbx_description
1 polymer ?
#
loop_
_entity_poly.entity_id
_entity_poly.type
_entity_poly.pdbx_seq_one_letter_code
_entity_poly.pdbx_strand_id
1 'polypeptide(L)'
;MVDIAAEHYKQLYSAPIVVHPHPKLFSFDITKHYFLIRNEGFEGFLPKTTSGITLDSPQMELRKDMLSMYLKRVLTQREWNDTFLQFLSHVGKIHTNQAGSASINVDHTHINALLGYLEHLLIDVLSNTDSIDEKTKRGILMAINKFFWIQNDFFTMHCFMSLKDNLISVKTPPSTKKSKCCWM
;
A
#
# COMPACT_ATOMS: atom_id res chain seq x y z
N MET A 1 -17.54 -5.32 -10.71
CA MET A 1 -17.62 -4.23 -9.69
C MET A 1 -16.69 -3.06 -10.01
N VAL A 2 -15.62 -3.27 -10.81
CA VAL A 2 -14.70 -2.22 -11.27
C VAL A 2 -14.73 -2.09 -12.82
N ASP A 3 -15.66 -2.79 -13.49
CA ASP A 3 -15.70 -2.88 -14.96
C ASP A 3 -15.82 -1.51 -15.63
N ILE A 4 -16.65 -0.62 -15.07
CA ILE A 4 -16.81 0.75 -15.54
C ILE A 4 -15.52 1.57 -15.31
N ALA A 5 -14.84 1.39 -14.18
CA ALA A 5 -13.57 2.06 -13.93
C ALA A 5 -12.45 1.55 -14.86
N ALA A 6 -12.48 0.27 -15.24
CA ALA A 6 -11.52 -0.33 -16.15
C ALA A 6 -11.64 0.24 -17.58
N GLU A 7 -12.85 0.56 -18.03
CA GLU A 7 -13.09 1.22 -19.32
C GLU A 7 -12.53 2.66 -19.36
N HIS A 8 -12.55 3.34 -18.21
CA HIS A 8 -12.08 4.72 -18.06
C HIS A 8 -10.72 4.84 -17.33
N TYR A 9 -9.97 3.74 -17.24
CA TYR A 9 -8.72 3.68 -16.48
C TYR A 9 -7.72 4.76 -16.90
N LYS A 10 -7.61 5.06 -18.19
CA LYS A 10 -6.64 6.06 -18.68
C LYS A 10 -6.95 7.47 -18.18
N GLN A 11 -8.22 7.80 -17.97
CA GLN A 11 -8.65 9.07 -17.41
C GLN A 11 -8.43 9.12 -15.89
N LEU A 12 -8.59 7.98 -15.22
CA LEU A 12 -8.38 7.85 -13.76
C LEU A 12 -6.91 7.78 -13.38
N TYR A 13 -6.09 7.10 -14.18
CA TYR A 13 -4.66 6.91 -13.93
C TYR A 13 -3.90 8.14 -14.41
N SER A 14 -3.84 9.14 -13.54
CA SER A 14 -3.12 10.37 -13.77
C SER A 14 -1.87 10.45 -12.88
N ALA A 15 -0.83 11.16 -13.36
CA ALA A 15 0.39 11.40 -12.61
C ALA A 15 0.13 11.95 -11.17
N PRO A 16 -0.85 12.83 -10.93
CA PRO A 16 -1.26 13.25 -9.59
C PRO A 16 -1.46 12.12 -8.59
N ILE A 17 -2.17 11.04 -8.95
CA ILE A 17 -2.55 9.98 -8.02
C ILE A 17 -1.35 9.13 -7.61
N VAL A 18 -0.38 8.96 -8.51
CA VAL A 18 0.86 8.23 -8.24
C VAL A 18 1.87 9.08 -7.46
N VAL A 19 1.96 10.37 -7.80
CA VAL A 19 3.03 11.25 -7.31
C VAL A 19 2.65 11.92 -6.00
N HIS A 20 1.47 12.53 -5.86
CA HIS A 20 1.08 13.34 -4.69
C HIS A 20 1.01 12.62 -3.34
N PRO A 21 0.77 11.31 -3.24
CA PRO A 21 0.83 10.62 -1.96
C PRO A 21 2.19 10.74 -1.27
N HIS A 22 3.29 10.73 -2.03
CA HIS A 22 4.64 10.75 -1.48
C HIS A 22 4.98 12.09 -0.79
N PRO A 23 4.81 13.27 -1.44
CA PRO A 23 4.92 14.56 -0.75
C PRO A 23 4.02 14.66 0.49
N LYS A 24 2.79 14.13 0.41
CA LYS A 24 1.86 14.16 1.55
C LYS A 24 2.38 13.35 2.73
N LEU A 25 2.84 12.12 2.49
CA LEU A 25 3.47 11.27 3.52
C LEU A 25 4.79 11.86 4.04
N PHE A 26 5.53 12.62 3.22
CA PHE A 26 6.75 13.30 3.65
C PHE A 26 6.49 14.50 4.56
N SER A 27 5.30 15.09 4.50
CA SER A 27 4.94 16.27 5.30
C SER A 27 4.72 15.98 6.78
N PHE A 28 4.70 14.71 7.20
CA PHE A 28 4.57 14.30 8.59
C PHE A 28 5.71 13.37 8.98
N ASP A 29 6.40 13.67 10.09
CA ASP A 29 7.51 12.85 10.59
C ASP A 29 7.08 11.40 10.86
N ILE A 30 5.86 11.24 11.37
CA ILE A 30 5.27 9.94 11.71
C ILE A 30 5.02 9.05 10.49
N THR A 31 4.92 9.59 9.29
CA THR A 31 4.86 8.78 8.05
C THR A 31 6.18 8.77 7.30
N LYS A 32 6.98 9.84 7.42
CA LYS A 32 8.28 9.97 6.75
C LYS A 32 9.29 8.90 7.18
N HIS A 33 9.26 8.48 8.45
CA HIS A 33 10.21 7.49 8.96
C HIS A 33 10.11 6.12 8.28
N TYR A 34 8.95 5.72 7.73
CA TYR A 34 8.80 4.46 7.01
C TYR A 34 9.63 4.39 5.72
N PHE A 35 10.05 5.53 5.18
CA PHE A 35 10.92 5.58 4.01
C PHE A 35 12.39 5.30 4.33
N LEU A 36 12.77 5.18 5.60
CA LEU A 36 14.08 4.65 6.02
C LEU A 36 14.15 3.13 5.87
N ILE A 37 13.01 2.45 5.82
CA ILE A 37 12.94 1.00 5.71
C ILE A 37 13.25 0.61 4.26
N ARG A 38 14.17 -0.35 4.08
CA ARG A 38 14.52 -0.86 2.77
C ARG A 38 13.32 -1.57 2.14
N ASN A 39 12.91 -1.08 0.97
CA ASN A 39 11.94 -1.79 0.15
C ASN A 39 12.53 -3.09 -0.39
N GLU A 40 11.71 -4.12 -0.52
CA GLU A 40 12.11 -5.37 -1.17
C GLU A 40 12.57 -5.10 -2.62
N GLY A 41 13.66 -5.74 -3.04
CA GLY A 41 14.28 -5.52 -4.35
C GLY A 41 15.08 -4.22 -4.52
N PHE A 42 15.16 -3.37 -3.49
CA PHE A 42 16.00 -2.17 -3.54
C PHE A 42 17.41 -2.45 -3.00
N GLU A 43 18.42 -2.35 -3.85
CA GLU A 43 19.84 -2.56 -3.50
C GLU A 43 20.63 -1.26 -3.29
N GLY A 44 20.00 -0.09 -3.48
CA GLY A 44 20.67 1.20 -3.39
C GLY A 44 21.01 1.65 -1.96
N PHE A 45 21.67 2.79 -1.86
CA PHE A 45 21.98 3.43 -0.57
C PHE A 45 20.72 3.88 0.17
N LEU A 46 20.73 3.72 1.49
CA LEU A 46 19.70 4.23 2.38
C LEU A 46 20.28 5.19 3.41
N PRO A 47 19.72 6.41 3.53
CA PRO A 47 20.06 7.31 4.63
C PRO A 47 19.72 6.68 5.99
N LYS A 48 20.49 7.06 7.02
CA LYS A 48 20.23 6.62 8.41
C LYS A 48 19.18 7.47 9.12
N THR A 49 18.92 8.68 8.63
CA THR A 49 18.01 9.66 9.24
C THR A 49 17.05 10.22 8.19
N THR A 50 15.89 10.67 8.64
CA THR A 50 14.85 11.24 7.78
C THR A 50 15.29 12.53 7.06
N SER A 51 16.30 13.23 7.59
CA SER A 51 16.90 14.41 6.94
C SER A 51 17.64 14.08 5.65
N GLY A 52 18.14 12.85 5.50
CA GLY A 52 18.85 12.42 4.28
C GLY A 52 17.94 11.83 3.20
N ILE A 53 16.64 11.64 3.48
CA ILE A 53 15.68 11.14 2.50
C ILE A 53 14.99 12.31 1.81
N THR A 54 14.98 12.27 0.48
CA THR A 54 14.30 13.24 -0.40
C THR A 54 13.30 12.52 -1.30
N LEU A 55 12.40 13.27 -1.93
CA LEU A 55 11.42 12.71 -2.87
C LEU A 55 12.06 12.16 -4.16
N ASP A 56 13.30 12.54 -4.45
CA ASP A 56 14.08 12.12 -5.61
C ASP A 56 15.07 10.99 -5.28
N SER A 57 15.04 10.49 -4.03
CA SER A 57 15.88 9.35 -3.63
C SER A 57 15.52 8.12 -4.48
N PRO A 58 16.50 7.27 -4.90
CA PRO A 58 16.22 6.15 -5.80
C PRO A 58 15.16 5.15 -5.29
N GLN A 59 15.06 4.94 -3.98
CA GLN A 59 14.01 4.09 -3.41
C GLN A 59 12.62 4.71 -3.61
N MET A 60 12.53 6.04 -3.74
CA MET A 60 11.27 6.72 -3.91
C MET A 60 10.68 6.57 -5.30
N GLU A 61 11.53 6.53 -6.32
CA GLU A 61 11.09 6.13 -7.65
C GLU A 61 10.55 4.70 -7.65
N LEU A 62 11.25 3.76 -7.00
CA LEU A 62 10.75 2.38 -6.88
C LEU A 62 9.38 2.31 -6.18
N ARG A 63 9.16 3.08 -5.10
CA ARG A 63 7.87 3.08 -4.41
C ARG A 63 6.75 3.73 -5.22
N LYS A 64 7.05 4.80 -5.99
CA LYS A 64 6.13 5.39 -6.96
C LYS A 64 5.75 4.37 -8.03
N ASP A 65 6.72 3.61 -8.55
CA ASP A 65 6.48 2.55 -9.52
C ASP A 65 5.62 1.42 -8.96
N MET A 66 5.84 0.99 -7.71
CA MET A 66 5.00 -0.02 -7.06
C MET A 66 3.56 0.47 -6.86
N LEU A 67 3.36 1.71 -6.42
CA LEU A 67 2.02 2.29 -6.29
C LEU A 67 1.33 2.40 -7.66
N SER A 68 2.08 2.81 -8.67
CA SER A 68 1.64 2.87 -10.07
C SER A 68 1.18 1.50 -10.59
N MET A 69 1.99 0.45 -10.38
CA MET A 69 1.64 -0.92 -10.76
C MET A 69 0.42 -1.44 -10.00
N TYR A 70 0.31 -1.13 -8.71
CA TYR A 70 -0.85 -1.47 -7.90
C TYR A 70 -2.13 -0.80 -8.44
N LEU A 71 -2.12 0.53 -8.63
CA LEU A 71 -3.26 1.28 -9.16
C LEU A 71 -3.66 0.78 -10.54
N LYS A 72 -2.69 0.50 -11.42
CA LYS A 72 -2.94 -0.12 -12.71
C LYS A 72 -3.66 -1.44 -12.59
N ARG A 73 -3.16 -2.33 -11.73
CA ARG A 73 -3.73 -3.65 -11.53
C ARG A 73 -5.17 -3.58 -11.03
N VAL A 74 -5.45 -2.75 -10.02
CA VAL A 74 -6.77 -2.73 -9.37
C VAL A 74 -7.81 -2.00 -10.21
N LEU A 75 -7.45 -0.90 -10.86
CA LEU A 75 -8.38 -0.11 -11.66
C LEU A 75 -8.70 -0.77 -13.01
N THR A 76 -7.87 -1.70 -13.49
CA THR A 76 -8.14 -2.46 -14.74
C THR A 76 -8.72 -3.85 -14.49
N GLN A 77 -8.87 -4.27 -13.23
CA GLN A 77 -9.37 -5.61 -12.91
C GLN A 77 -10.87 -5.73 -13.20
N ARG A 78 -11.24 -6.70 -14.04
CA ARG A 78 -12.64 -7.03 -14.34
C ARG A 78 -13.15 -8.22 -13.51
N GLU A 79 -12.31 -9.23 -13.34
CA GLU A 79 -12.69 -10.46 -12.65
C GLU A 79 -12.33 -10.44 -11.16
N TRP A 80 -13.29 -10.76 -10.31
CA TRP A 80 -13.11 -10.86 -8.85
C TRP A 80 -12.96 -12.32 -8.43
N ASN A 81 -11.86 -12.93 -8.89
CA ASN A 81 -11.54 -14.34 -8.62
C ASN A 81 -10.55 -14.48 -7.44
N ASP A 82 -10.34 -15.73 -7.00
CA ASP A 82 -9.45 -16.04 -5.87
C ASP A 82 -8.03 -15.49 -6.07
N THR A 83 -7.49 -15.54 -7.29
CA THR A 83 -6.17 -14.97 -7.61
C THR A 83 -6.11 -13.47 -7.34
N PHE A 84 -7.15 -12.73 -7.70
CA PHE A 84 -7.20 -11.29 -7.41
C PHE A 84 -7.38 -11.01 -5.92
N LEU A 85 -8.22 -11.77 -5.22
CA LEU A 85 -8.38 -11.64 -3.77
C LEU A 85 -7.09 -11.97 -3.01
N GLN A 86 -6.34 -12.99 -3.46
CA GLN A 86 -5.02 -13.31 -2.93
C GLN A 86 -4.01 -12.19 -3.17
N PHE A 87 -4.06 -11.53 -4.33
CA PHE A 87 -3.25 -10.34 -4.60
C PHE A 87 -3.58 -9.21 -3.62
N LEU A 88 -4.85 -8.85 -3.41
CA LEU A 88 -5.24 -7.80 -2.45
C LEU A 88 -4.81 -8.15 -1.01
N SER A 89 -4.98 -9.41 -0.63
CA SER A 89 -4.51 -9.93 0.66
C SER A 89 -2.99 -9.82 0.78
N HIS A 90 -2.23 -10.17 -0.26
CA HIS A 90 -0.78 -10.04 -0.27
C HIS A 90 -0.32 -8.58 -0.11
N VAL A 91 -0.97 -7.64 -0.79
CA VAL A 91 -0.71 -6.20 -0.62
C VAL A 91 -0.90 -5.77 0.83
N GLY A 92 -1.94 -6.27 1.51
CA GLY A 92 -2.12 -6.05 2.94
C GLY A 92 -0.97 -6.62 3.77
N LYS A 93 -0.57 -7.86 3.47
CA LYS A 93 0.45 -8.61 4.19
C LYS A 93 1.84 -7.97 4.13
N ILE A 94 2.26 -7.46 2.97
CA ILE A 94 3.60 -6.86 2.79
C ILE A 94 3.83 -5.56 3.58
N HIS A 95 2.76 -4.95 4.12
CA HIS A 95 2.87 -3.77 4.99
C HIS A 95 2.98 -4.13 6.48
N THR A 96 3.06 -5.42 6.79
CA THR A 96 3.24 -5.97 8.14
C THR A 96 4.53 -6.76 8.23
N ASN A 97 4.90 -7.19 9.44
CA ASN A 97 6.07 -8.06 9.65
C ASN A 97 5.83 -9.52 9.24
N GLN A 98 4.69 -9.84 8.62
CA GLN A 98 4.29 -11.20 8.28
C GLN A 98 4.74 -11.62 6.86
N ALA A 99 5.27 -10.71 6.04
CA ALA A 99 5.80 -11.00 4.70
C ALA A 99 7.13 -10.28 4.43
N GLY A 100 7.98 -10.93 3.60
CA GLY A 100 9.21 -10.36 3.03
C GLY A 100 10.26 -9.95 4.07
N SER A 101 10.10 -8.74 4.63
CA SER A 101 11.03 -8.08 5.54
C SER A 101 10.45 -7.93 6.94
N ALA A 102 11.06 -8.58 7.93
CA ALA A 102 10.67 -8.46 9.34
C ALA A 102 10.75 -7.01 9.90
N SER A 103 11.40 -6.10 9.18
CA SER A 103 11.51 -4.69 9.56
C SER A 103 10.34 -3.81 9.12
N ILE A 104 9.48 -4.31 8.21
CA ILE A 104 8.29 -3.58 7.78
C ILE A 104 7.17 -3.85 8.78
N ASN A 105 6.66 -2.79 9.40
CA ASN A 105 5.44 -2.83 10.19
C ASN A 105 4.80 -1.44 10.19
N VAL A 106 3.93 -1.18 9.22
CA VAL A 106 3.27 0.12 9.06
C VAL A 106 2.03 0.15 9.95
N ASP A 107 1.88 1.22 10.74
CA ASP A 107 0.69 1.39 11.57
C ASP A 107 -0.56 1.48 10.69
N HIS A 108 -1.57 0.67 11.02
CA HIS A 108 -2.82 0.61 10.29
C HIS A 108 -3.49 1.98 10.13
N THR A 109 -3.37 2.86 11.12
CA THR A 109 -3.90 4.23 11.07
C THR A 109 -3.32 5.01 9.90
N HIS A 110 -2.01 4.86 9.63
CA HIS A 110 -1.35 5.54 8.51
C HIS A 110 -1.74 4.93 7.16
N ILE A 111 -1.91 3.60 7.10
CA ILE A 111 -2.41 2.92 5.90
C ILE A 111 -3.82 3.42 5.58
N ASN A 112 -4.73 3.40 6.55
CA ASN A 112 -6.11 3.83 6.36
C ASN A 112 -6.21 5.31 5.95
N ALA A 113 -5.39 6.18 6.56
CA ALA A 113 -5.31 7.59 6.17
C ALA A 113 -4.82 7.76 4.71
N LEU A 114 -3.85 6.96 4.28
CA LEU A 114 -3.37 6.98 2.90
C LEU A 114 -4.43 6.47 1.91
N LEU A 115 -5.18 5.42 2.24
CA LEU A 115 -6.27 4.92 1.40
C LEU A 115 -7.35 6.00 1.20
N GLY A 116 -7.76 6.68 2.28
CA GLY A 116 -8.70 7.80 2.20
C GLY A 116 -8.16 8.97 1.35
N TYR A 117 -6.86 9.26 1.44
CA TYR A 117 -6.23 10.27 0.59
C TYR A 117 -6.20 9.87 -0.89
N LEU A 118 -5.92 8.60 -1.21
CA LEU A 118 -5.97 8.08 -2.57
C LEU A 118 -7.39 8.13 -3.15
N GLU A 119 -8.39 7.75 -2.34
CA GLU A 119 -9.80 7.85 -2.72
C GLU A 119 -10.17 9.32 -3.03
N HIS A 120 -9.76 10.26 -2.18
CA HIS A 120 -9.97 11.70 -2.41
C HIS A 120 -9.35 12.19 -3.72
N LEU A 121 -8.11 11.80 -4.03
CA LEU A 121 -7.45 12.16 -5.29
C LEU A 121 -8.19 11.58 -6.52
N LEU A 122 -8.69 10.35 -6.42
CA LEU A 122 -9.48 9.72 -7.48
C LEU A 122 -10.83 10.45 -7.70
N ILE A 123 -11.48 10.88 -6.61
CA ILE A 123 -12.70 11.69 -6.67
C ILE A 123 -12.45 13.01 -7.39
N ASP A 124 -11.37 13.71 -7.02
CA ASP A 124 -11.02 15.00 -7.61
C ASP A 124 -10.73 14.86 -9.11
N VAL A 125 -9.90 13.90 -9.51
CA VAL A 125 -9.59 13.61 -10.93
C VAL A 125 -10.86 13.29 -11.72
N LEU A 126 -11.73 12.42 -11.19
CA LEU A 126 -12.95 12.02 -11.86
C LEU A 126 -13.95 13.18 -12.00
N SER A 127 -14.07 14.01 -10.96
CA SER A 127 -14.97 15.16 -10.96
C SER A 127 -14.59 16.17 -12.05
N ASN A 128 -13.29 16.41 -12.22
CA ASN A 128 -12.71 17.31 -13.22
C ASN A 128 -12.52 16.68 -14.62
N THR A 129 -13.01 15.46 -14.84
CA THR A 129 -12.93 14.82 -16.16
C THR A 129 -14.18 15.11 -17.00
N ASP A 130 -14.09 16.01 -17.99
CA ASP A 130 -15.23 16.38 -18.83
C ASP A 130 -15.63 15.31 -19.86
N SER A 131 -14.74 14.36 -20.16
CA SER A 131 -14.95 13.32 -21.17
C SER A 131 -15.85 12.15 -20.72
N ILE A 132 -16.33 12.16 -19.48
CA ILE A 132 -17.15 11.09 -18.88
C ILE A 132 -18.48 11.70 -18.42
N ASP A 133 -19.59 11.10 -18.79
CA ASP A 133 -20.91 11.58 -18.37
C ASP A 133 -21.15 11.39 -16.86
N GLU A 134 -22.00 12.21 -16.28
CA GLU A 134 -22.26 12.24 -14.84
C GLU A 134 -22.83 10.92 -14.28
N LYS A 135 -23.59 10.15 -15.08
CA LYS A 135 -24.09 8.84 -14.65
C LYS A 135 -22.94 7.85 -14.52
N THR A 136 -22.03 7.84 -15.50
CA THR A 136 -20.84 7.00 -15.49
C THR A 136 -19.88 7.41 -14.38
N LYS A 137 -19.62 8.72 -14.17
CA LYS A 137 -18.82 9.20 -13.02
C LYS A 137 -19.34 8.69 -11.68
N ARG A 138 -20.66 8.80 -11.44
CA ARG A 138 -21.27 8.26 -10.20
C ARG A 138 -21.05 6.76 -10.06
N GLY A 139 -21.19 6.01 -11.15
CA GLY A 139 -20.93 4.56 -11.16
C GLY A 139 -19.49 4.21 -10.80
N ILE A 140 -18.53 4.93 -11.39
CA ILE A 140 -17.10 4.78 -11.09
C ILE A 140 -16.82 5.12 -9.63
N LEU A 141 -17.38 6.21 -9.11
CA LEU A 141 -17.19 6.63 -7.72
C LEU A 141 -17.66 5.55 -6.73
N MET A 142 -18.86 5.00 -6.94
CA MET A 142 -19.38 3.92 -6.10
C MET A 142 -18.52 2.65 -6.18
N ALA A 143 -17.95 2.35 -7.34
CA ALA A 143 -17.04 1.23 -7.53
C ALA A 143 -15.72 1.43 -6.78
N ILE A 144 -15.12 2.62 -6.90
CA ILE A 144 -13.87 2.99 -6.23
C ILE A 144 -14.04 2.94 -4.71
N ASN A 145 -15.13 3.52 -4.17
CA ASN A 145 -15.40 3.49 -2.73
C ASN A 145 -15.46 2.05 -2.20
N LYS A 146 -16.27 1.17 -2.84
CA LYS A 146 -16.37 -0.24 -2.46
C LYS A 146 -15.02 -0.95 -2.52
N PHE A 147 -14.22 -0.66 -3.54
CA PHE A 147 -12.89 -1.23 -3.68
C PHE A 147 -11.98 -0.87 -2.49
N PHE A 148 -11.92 0.41 -2.11
CA PHE A 148 -11.07 0.84 -0.99
C PHE A 148 -11.53 0.27 0.35
N TRP A 149 -12.83 0.10 0.58
CA TRP A 149 -13.35 -0.63 1.75
C TRP A 149 -12.83 -2.08 1.79
N ILE A 150 -12.95 -2.81 0.68
CA ILE A 150 -12.48 -4.21 0.61
C ILE A 150 -10.96 -4.28 0.80
N GLN A 151 -10.20 -3.39 0.17
CA GLN A 151 -8.76 -3.35 0.34
C GLN A 151 -8.38 -3.06 1.80
N ASN A 152 -9.09 -2.14 2.46
CA ASN A 152 -8.90 -1.83 3.86
C ASN A 152 -9.20 -3.02 4.78
N ASP A 153 -10.21 -3.84 4.46
CA ASP A 153 -10.50 -5.07 5.21
C ASP A 153 -9.32 -6.06 5.13
N PHE A 154 -8.70 -6.22 3.97
CA PHE A 154 -7.49 -7.04 3.83
C PHE A 154 -6.31 -6.47 4.64
N PHE A 155 -6.10 -5.15 4.65
CA PHE A 155 -5.09 -4.52 5.50
C PHE A 155 -5.35 -4.78 6.99
N THR A 156 -6.59 -4.56 7.40
CA THR A 156 -7.07 -4.74 8.78
C THR A 156 -6.81 -6.17 9.26
N MET A 157 -7.15 -7.16 8.44
CA MET A 157 -6.92 -8.59 8.73
C MET A 157 -5.45 -8.89 9.07
N HIS A 158 -4.51 -8.45 8.23
CA HIS A 158 -3.08 -8.71 8.45
C HIS A 158 -2.51 -7.88 9.61
N CYS A 159 -2.94 -6.62 9.78
CA CYS A 159 -2.51 -5.79 10.91
C CYS A 159 -2.92 -6.40 12.25
N PHE A 160 -4.15 -6.90 12.38
CA PHE A 160 -4.60 -7.57 13.60
C PHE A 160 -3.87 -8.89 13.87
N MET A 161 -3.59 -9.67 12.83
CA MET A 161 -2.82 -10.91 12.98
C MET A 161 -1.39 -10.60 13.46
N SER A 162 -0.72 -9.62 12.85
CA SER A 162 0.61 -9.17 13.27
C SER A 162 0.64 -8.69 14.72
N LEU A 163 -0.34 -7.88 15.15
CA LEU A 163 -0.47 -7.44 16.54
C LEU A 163 -0.60 -8.61 17.51
N LYS A 164 -1.42 -9.61 17.17
CA LYS A 164 -1.60 -10.81 17.99
C LYS A 164 -0.30 -11.61 18.11
N ASP A 165 0.43 -11.80 17.00
CA ASP A 165 1.71 -12.51 16.99
C ASP A 165 2.76 -11.80 17.87
N ASN A 166 2.81 -10.46 17.79
CA ASN A 166 3.68 -9.64 18.64
C ASN A 166 3.31 -9.74 20.13
N LEU A 167 2.02 -9.75 20.47
CA LEU A 167 1.58 -9.93 21.86
C LEU A 167 1.90 -11.32 22.42
N ILE A 168 1.86 -12.36 21.56
CA ILE A 168 2.25 -13.72 21.95
C ILE A 168 3.75 -13.80 22.16
N SER A 169 4.55 -13.24 21.25
CA SER A 169 6.02 -13.30 21.34
C SER A 169 6.58 -12.59 22.57
N VAL A 170 5.97 -11.46 22.97
CA VAL A 170 6.33 -10.73 24.22
C VAL A 170 5.98 -11.55 25.48
N LYS A 171 4.93 -12.37 25.44
CA LYS A 171 4.49 -13.18 26.59
C LYS A 171 5.25 -14.49 26.75
N THR A 172 5.86 -15.01 25.69
CA THR A 172 6.75 -16.18 25.78
C THR A 172 8.18 -15.76 26.11
N PRO A 173 8.79 -16.28 27.20
CA PRO A 173 10.22 -16.08 27.44
C PRO A 173 11.04 -16.56 26.24
N PRO A 174 12.21 -15.95 25.95
CA PRO A 174 13.07 -16.46 24.89
C PRO A 174 13.45 -17.90 25.25
N SER A 175 12.97 -18.87 24.46
CA SER A 175 13.41 -20.25 24.63
C SER A 175 14.90 -20.27 24.30
N THR A 176 15.74 -20.63 25.28
CA THR A 176 17.14 -20.97 25.05
C THR A 176 17.22 -22.19 24.13
N LYS A 177 17.12 -21.99 22.82
CA LYS A 177 17.48 -23.03 21.86
C LYS A 177 18.99 -23.15 21.94
N LYS A 178 19.47 -24.19 22.66
CA LYS A 178 20.85 -24.66 22.54
C LYS A 178 21.14 -24.83 21.05
N SER A 179 22.10 -24.08 20.53
CA SER A 179 22.61 -24.27 19.18
C SER A 179 23.13 -25.70 19.08
N LYS A 180 22.44 -26.55 18.31
CA LYS A 180 23.09 -27.75 17.79
C LYS A 180 23.99 -27.28 16.67
N CYS A 181 25.28 -27.22 16.97
CA CYS A 181 26.34 -27.17 15.98
C CYS A 181 26.18 -28.43 15.11
N CYS A 182 25.83 -28.28 13.83
CA CYS A 182 25.88 -29.36 12.85
C CYS A 182 27.12 -29.15 11.98
N TRP A 183 28.25 -29.61 12.48
CA TRP A 183 29.28 -30.22 11.67
C TRP A 183 29.15 -31.74 11.88
N MET A 184 28.61 -32.43 10.88
CA MET A 184 28.86 -33.81 10.44
C MET A 184 27.82 -34.15 9.37
#